data_AF-A0A1G7DJY1-F1
#
_entry.id   AF-A0A1G7DJY1-F1
#
_cell.length_a   1.000
_cell.length_b   1.000
_cell.length_c   1.000
_cell.angle_alpha   90.00
_cell.angle_beta   90.00
_cell.angle_gamma   90.00
#
_symmetry.space_group_name_H-M   'P 1'
#
loop_
_entity.id
_entity.type
_entity.pdbx_description
1 polymer ?
#
loop_
_entity_poly.entity_id
_entity_poly.type
_entity_poly.pdbx_seq_one_letter_code
_entity_poly.pdbx_strand_id
1 'polypeptide(L)'
;MRGLSGFLALLSLALAQTVSLPKPEGPVVEVVASNVNATFKIQGCARDQEGKVVCAVQIQSNARTNQQLTVLHQSVRAISARGFSYPGYLSVEGGQVEASRSVFALPAGNQASGKLIFPQVPREETFFAAIYMGGLEFRGIPVGQAAVPSPAPAQAPSQAQAAQEAEPWKRFAVGPFTFELVGEPYFECCYKVTLIYNVVSSQDARLQMRFNNTRTILEGGFQRTGGEFAVSGGLSDFLAGIPLRVYVHLYVPDVNASKVLYTEFEVFDGKGWQKIVFRNMPFKR
;
A
#
# COMPACT_ATOMS: atom_id res chain seq x y z
N MET A 1 17.05 -39.50 49.75
CA MET A 1 17.58 -38.14 50.02
C MET A 1 17.29 -37.28 48.81
N ARG A 2 16.71 -36.09 49.06
CA ARG A 2 16.86 -34.80 48.35
C ARG A 2 16.85 -34.87 46.80
N GLY A 3 15.93 -34.26 46.06
CA GLY A 3 15.02 -33.16 46.35
C GLY A 3 15.22 -32.02 45.35
N LEU A 4 14.10 -31.39 44.98
CA LEU A 4 13.94 -30.05 44.39
C LEU A 4 14.48 -29.82 42.97
N SER A 5 13.90 -29.00 42.11
CA SER A 5 12.64 -28.24 42.05
C SER A 5 12.68 -27.41 40.77
N GLY A 6 11.50 -27.13 40.22
CA GLY A 6 11.22 -25.90 39.47
C GLY A 6 11.29 -26.07 37.94
N PHE A 7 10.43 -25.44 37.16
CA PHE A 7 9.31 -24.56 37.46
C PHE A 7 8.39 -24.55 36.23
N LEU A 8 7.11 -24.25 36.46
CA LEU A 8 6.05 -24.08 35.47
C LEU A 8 6.39 -23.03 34.38
N ALA A 9 5.83 -23.20 33.18
CA ALA A 9 5.00 -22.16 32.55
C ALA A 9 4.10 -22.74 31.44
N LEU A 10 2.80 -22.63 31.69
CA LEU A 10 1.67 -22.80 30.78
C LEU A 10 1.61 -21.72 29.69
N LEU A 11 0.72 -21.96 28.72
CA LEU A 11 -0.03 -21.02 27.86
C LEU A 11 0.39 -21.00 26.38
N SER A 12 -0.06 -22.04 25.67
CA SER A 12 -0.37 -21.99 24.25
C SER A 12 -1.60 -21.09 24.02
N LEU A 13 -1.39 -19.78 23.87
CA LEU A 13 -2.38 -18.90 23.26
C LEU A 13 -2.37 -19.13 21.74
N ALA A 14 -3.38 -19.85 21.27
CA ALA A 14 -3.83 -19.79 19.89
C ALA A 14 -4.39 -18.39 19.61
N LEU A 15 -3.78 -17.61 18.72
CA LEU A 15 -4.36 -16.36 18.22
C LEU A 15 -4.03 -16.17 16.73
N ALA A 16 -5.09 -16.29 15.93
CA ALA A 16 -5.34 -15.61 14.66
C ALA A 16 -4.22 -15.65 13.60
N GLN A 17 -4.20 -16.73 12.81
CA GLN A 17 -3.52 -16.79 11.53
C GLN A 17 -4.16 -15.77 10.57
N THR A 18 -3.46 -14.66 10.31
CA THR A 18 -3.88 -13.59 9.38
C THR A 18 -2.95 -13.54 8.16
N VAL A 19 -2.92 -14.61 7.39
CA VAL A 19 -3.55 -14.61 6.08
C VAL A 19 -3.38 -13.28 5.29
N SER A 20 -2.17 -13.06 4.78
CA SER A 20 -1.77 -11.94 3.91
C SER A 20 -1.97 -12.23 2.43
N LEU A 21 -2.81 -11.39 1.80
CA LEU A 21 -2.97 -11.28 0.35
C LEU A 21 -1.95 -10.33 -0.24
N PRO A 22 -1.56 -10.49 -1.52
CA PRO A 22 -0.81 -9.48 -2.33
C PRO A 22 -1.25 -8.31 -3.15
N LYS A 23 -0.43 -7.27 -3.29
CA LYS A 23 -0.88 -6.21 -4.17
C LYS A 23 -0.96 -6.63 -5.62
N PRO A 24 -2.03 -6.20 -6.28
CA PRO A 24 -2.44 -6.69 -7.58
C PRO A 24 -1.96 -5.70 -8.57
N GLU A 25 -1.11 -6.14 -9.48
CA GLU A 25 -0.71 -5.34 -10.63
C GLU A 25 -1.89 -5.30 -11.59
N GLY A 26 -2.79 -4.33 -11.41
CA GLY A 26 -3.99 -4.20 -12.21
C GLY A 26 -4.42 -2.77 -12.47
N PRO A 27 -5.18 -2.54 -13.55
CA PRO A 27 -5.80 -1.25 -13.82
C PRO A 27 -6.65 -0.88 -12.62
N VAL A 28 -6.41 0.33 -12.13
CA VAL A 28 -7.25 0.96 -11.13
C VAL A 28 -8.59 1.26 -11.79
N VAL A 29 -9.67 0.69 -11.25
CA VAL A 29 -11.01 0.86 -11.82
C VAL A 29 -11.84 1.76 -10.91
N GLU A 30 -12.37 2.84 -11.49
CA GLU A 30 -13.15 3.86 -10.79
C GLU A 30 -14.60 3.87 -11.28
N VAL A 31 -15.57 3.94 -10.37
CA VAL A 31 -16.99 4.03 -10.68
C VAL A 31 -17.67 5.01 -9.73
N VAL A 32 -18.56 5.85 -10.27
CA VAL A 32 -19.34 6.81 -9.50
C VAL A 32 -20.70 6.21 -9.14
N ALA A 33 -21.02 6.20 -7.85
CA ALA A 33 -22.34 5.81 -7.35
C ALA A 33 -23.22 7.07 -7.20
N SER A 34 -24.07 7.35 -8.19
CA SER A 34 -24.92 8.56 -8.21
C SER A 34 -25.92 8.59 -7.04
N ASN A 35 -26.36 7.43 -6.57
CA ASN A 35 -27.27 7.24 -5.44
C ASN A 35 -26.63 7.49 -4.06
N VAL A 36 -25.30 7.38 -3.97
CA VAL A 36 -24.51 7.54 -2.74
C VAL A 36 -23.63 8.80 -2.79
N ASN A 37 -23.61 9.51 -3.93
CA ASN A 37 -22.73 10.63 -4.21
C ASN A 37 -21.30 10.37 -3.70
N ALA A 38 -20.73 9.24 -4.14
CA ALA A 38 -19.39 8.81 -3.79
C ALA A 38 -18.72 8.14 -5.00
N THR A 39 -17.40 8.26 -5.05
CA THR A 39 -16.55 7.58 -6.04
C THR A 39 -15.91 6.36 -5.38
N PHE A 40 -16.03 5.21 -6.03
CA PHE A 40 -15.42 3.97 -5.58
C PHE A 40 -14.29 3.59 -6.51
N LYS A 41 -13.16 3.15 -5.93
CA LYS A 41 -11.95 2.82 -6.64
C LYS A 41 -11.39 1.50 -6.14
N ILE A 42 -11.23 0.53 -7.03
CA ILE A 42 -10.50 -0.71 -6.72
C ILE A 42 -9.03 -0.47 -7.02
N GLN A 43 -8.20 -0.50 -5.96
CA GLN A 43 -6.75 -0.32 -6.07
C GLN A 43 -6.06 -1.61 -6.56
N GLY A 44 -6.69 -2.77 -6.32
CA GLY A 44 -6.36 -4.06 -6.91
C GLY A 44 -6.89 -5.24 -6.10
N CYS A 45 -6.98 -6.46 -6.70
CA CYS A 45 -7.33 -7.75 -6.04
C CYS A 45 -6.22 -8.81 -5.80
N ALA A 46 -6.24 -9.48 -4.66
CA ALA A 46 -5.11 -10.23 -4.12
C ALA A 46 -5.52 -11.62 -3.60
N ARG A 47 -4.66 -12.66 -3.47
CA ARG A 47 -4.89 -13.92 -2.68
C ARG A 47 -4.21 -14.10 -1.30
N ASP A 48 -4.91 -14.38 -0.19
CA ASP A 48 -4.29 -14.41 1.17
C ASP A 48 -3.59 -15.69 1.49
N GLN A 49 -2.89 -15.71 2.63
CA GLN A 49 -2.47 -16.96 3.24
C GLN A 49 -3.67 -17.90 3.58
N GLU A 50 -4.96 -17.49 3.51
CA GLU A 50 -6.19 -18.34 3.63
C GLU A 50 -6.68 -18.73 2.23
N GLY A 51 -6.11 -18.14 1.16
CA GLY A 51 -6.49 -18.37 -0.23
C GLY A 51 -7.72 -17.61 -0.71
N LYS A 52 -8.35 -16.78 0.13
CA LYS A 52 -9.44 -15.88 -0.25
C LYS A 52 -8.91 -14.85 -1.22
N VAL A 53 -9.79 -14.26 -2.04
CA VAL A 53 -9.43 -13.11 -2.87
C VAL A 53 -9.92 -11.82 -2.21
N VAL A 54 -9.08 -10.81 -2.09
CA VAL A 54 -9.38 -9.54 -1.41
C VAL A 54 -8.92 -8.38 -2.26
N CYS A 55 -9.85 -7.46 -2.53
CA CYS A 55 -9.58 -6.26 -3.28
C CYS A 55 -9.57 -5.05 -2.37
N ALA A 56 -8.51 -4.25 -2.41
CA ALA A 56 -8.46 -2.98 -1.70
C ALA A 56 -9.39 -1.98 -2.42
N VAL A 57 -10.33 -1.43 -1.66
CA VAL A 57 -11.33 -0.47 -2.14
C VAL A 57 -11.16 0.85 -1.41
N GLN A 58 -11.22 1.93 -2.17
CA GLN A 58 -11.19 3.29 -1.67
C GLN A 58 -12.51 3.98 -2.03
N ILE A 59 -13.13 4.63 -1.05
CA ILE A 59 -14.47 5.22 -1.17
C ILE A 59 -14.36 6.70 -0.86
N GLN A 60 -14.45 7.55 -1.87
CA GLN A 60 -14.41 9.00 -1.71
C GLN A 60 -15.83 9.56 -1.64
N SER A 61 -16.17 10.22 -0.53
CA SER A 61 -17.42 10.97 -0.42
C SER A 61 -17.35 12.25 -1.25
N ASN A 62 -18.32 12.44 -2.13
CA ASN A 62 -18.58 13.71 -2.81
C ASN A 62 -19.80 14.44 -2.20
N ALA A 63 -20.31 13.91 -1.08
CA ALA A 63 -21.48 14.42 -0.40
C ALA A 63 -21.16 15.65 0.46
N ARG A 64 -22.14 16.54 0.57
CA ARG A 64 -22.09 17.72 1.47
C ARG A 64 -22.46 17.38 2.92
N THR A 65 -23.04 16.21 3.15
CA THR A 65 -23.47 15.73 4.48
C THR A 65 -22.95 14.32 4.73
N ASN A 66 -22.79 13.96 5.99
CA ASN A 66 -22.41 12.60 6.39
C ASN A 66 -23.46 11.60 5.92
N GLN A 67 -23.00 10.43 5.48
CA GLN A 67 -23.86 9.36 5.05
C GLN A 67 -23.59 8.10 5.87
N GLN A 68 -24.62 7.28 6.04
CA GLN A 68 -24.47 5.91 6.49
C GLN A 68 -24.78 5.00 5.32
N LEU A 69 -23.83 4.16 4.96
CA LEU A 69 -23.93 3.29 3.80
C LEU A 69 -24.16 1.86 4.26
N THR A 70 -25.10 1.20 3.56
CA THR A 70 -25.38 -0.22 3.72
C THR A 70 -25.14 -0.91 2.39
N VAL A 71 -24.22 -1.86 2.38
CA VAL A 71 -23.92 -2.70 1.20
C VAL A 71 -24.40 -4.12 1.49
N LEU A 72 -25.41 -4.57 0.76
CA LEU A 72 -25.93 -5.93 0.90
C LEU A 72 -24.93 -6.92 0.28
N HIS A 73 -24.62 -8.01 0.99
CA HIS A 73 -23.64 -9.01 0.50
C HIS A 73 -24.12 -9.70 -0.79
N GLN A 74 -25.44 -9.89 -0.94
CA GLN A 74 -26.03 -10.41 -2.19
C GLN A 74 -25.78 -9.54 -3.42
N SER A 75 -25.43 -8.26 -3.23
CA SER A 75 -25.09 -7.34 -4.31
C SER A 75 -23.59 -7.33 -4.65
N VAL A 76 -22.79 -8.12 -3.94
CA VAL A 76 -21.34 -8.22 -4.10
C VAL A 76 -20.99 -9.54 -4.74
N ARG A 77 -20.47 -9.50 -5.97
CA ARG A 77 -20.01 -10.71 -6.69
C ARG A 77 -18.90 -10.40 -7.67
N ALA A 78 -17.96 -11.32 -7.83
CA ALA A 78 -16.96 -11.29 -8.88
C ALA A 78 -17.33 -12.27 -9.99
N ILE A 79 -17.15 -11.86 -11.25
CA ILE A 79 -17.36 -12.68 -12.44
C ILE A 79 -15.99 -12.99 -13.05
N SER A 80 -15.63 -14.27 -13.19
CA SER A 80 -14.39 -14.65 -13.86
C SER A 80 -14.43 -14.42 -15.36
N ALA A 81 -13.26 -14.48 -16.01
CA ALA A 81 -13.16 -14.54 -17.47
C ALA A 81 -14.00 -15.69 -18.10
N ARG A 82 -14.22 -16.76 -17.34
CA ARG A 82 -15.01 -17.93 -17.75
C ARG A 82 -16.52 -17.79 -17.48
N GLY A 83 -16.95 -16.67 -16.89
CA GLY A 83 -18.35 -16.39 -16.60
C GLY A 83 -18.88 -16.98 -15.28
N PHE A 84 -18.03 -17.57 -14.44
CA PHE A 84 -18.45 -18.04 -13.12
C PHE A 84 -18.64 -16.87 -12.17
N SER A 85 -19.67 -16.95 -11.32
CA SER A 85 -20.00 -15.93 -10.32
C SER A 85 -19.57 -16.38 -8.93
N TYR A 86 -18.78 -15.56 -8.26
CA TYR A 86 -18.31 -15.78 -6.89
C TYR A 86 -18.90 -14.72 -5.95
N PRO A 87 -19.74 -15.11 -4.97
CA PRO A 87 -20.27 -14.17 -4.00
C PRO A 87 -19.15 -13.62 -3.11
N GLY A 88 -19.31 -12.39 -2.65
CA GLY A 88 -18.38 -11.74 -1.73
C GLY A 88 -19.08 -10.80 -0.76
N TYR A 89 -18.29 -10.03 -0.03
CA TYR A 89 -18.78 -9.00 0.88
C TYR A 89 -17.79 -7.84 0.98
N LEU A 90 -18.28 -6.67 1.41
CA LEU A 90 -17.46 -5.50 1.67
C LEU A 90 -17.13 -5.42 3.17
N SER A 91 -15.91 -5.04 3.53
CA SER A 91 -15.53 -4.69 4.89
C SER A 91 -14.86 -3.33 4.86
N VAL A 92 -15.37 -2.35 5.59
CA VAL A 92 -14.82 -0.98 5.62
C VAL A 92 -14.26 -0.71 7.01
N GLU A 93 -13.13 0.00 7.09
CA GLU A 93 -12.55 0.43 8.35
C GLU A 93 -13.54 1.27 9.16
N GLY A 94 -13.67 0.98 10.46
CA GLY A 94 -14.68 1.60 11.32
C GLY A 94 -16.13 1.19 11.01
N GLY A 95 -16.35 0.30 10.04
CA GLY A 95 -17.65 -0.28 9.70
C GLY A 95 -17.94 -1.58 10.46
N GLN A 96 -19.18 -2.01 10.38
CA GLN A 96 -19.66 -3.30 10.90
C GLN A 96 -20.01 -4.22 9.75
N VAL A 97 -19.49 -5.45 9.79
CA VAL A 97 -19.86 -6.53 8.87
C VAL A 97 -20.83 -7.45 9.59
N GLU A 98 -22.08 -7.44 9.16
CA GLU A 98 -23.15 -8.32 9.65
C GLU A 98 -23.30 -9.53 8.72
N ALA A 99 -24.21 -10.47 9.04
CA ALA A 99 -24.37 -11.71 8.29
C ALA A 99 -24.81 -11.54 6.83
N SER A 100 -25.50 -10.44 6.48
CA SER A 100 -26.07 -10.22 5.14
C SER A 100 -25.72 -8.87 4.53
N ARG A 101 -25.02 -8.01 5.27
CA ARG A 101 -24.74 -6.63 4.88
C ARG A 101 -23.54 -6.07 5.63
N SER A 102 -23.02 -4.99 5.08
CA SER A 102 -21.96 -4.21 5.71
C SER A 102 -22.43 -2.77 5.86
N VAL A 103 -22.29 -2.23 7.06
CA VAL A 103 -22.75 -0.89 7.42
C VAL A 103 -21.56 -0.05 7.84
N PHE A 104 -21.40 1.13 7.26
CA PHE A 104 -20.31 2.03 7.62
C PHE A 104 -20.71 3.49 7.45
N ALA A 105 -20.06 4.36 8.21
CA ALA A 105 -20.22 5.81 8.05
C ALA A 105 -19.26 6.31 6.97
N LEU A 106 -19.77 7.17 6.09
CA LEU A 106 -18.98 7.89 5.10
C LEU A 106 -19.17 9.40 5.34
N PRO A 107 -18.27 10.06 6.09
CA PRO A 107 -18.41 11.49 6.37
C PRO A 107 -18.32 12.35 5.11
N ALA A 108 -18.94 13.52 5.14
CA ALA A 108 -18.94 14.49 4.03
C ALA A 108 -17.53 14.86 3.60
N GLY A 109 -17.25 14.83 2.30
CA GLY A 109 -15.93 15.19 1.72
C GLY A 109 -14.75 14.31 2.15
N ASN A 110 -14.97 13.30 3.00
CA ASN A 110 -13.94 12.41 3.49
C ASN A 110 -13.88 11.12 2.69
N GLN A 111 -12.82 10.36 2.97
CA GLN A 111 -12.55 9.09 2.34
C GLN A 111 -12.62 7.96 3.36
N ALA A 112 -13.06 6.78 2.91
CA ALA A 112 -13.04 5.54 3.67
C ALA A 112 -12.26 4.46 2.92
N SER A 113 -11.58 3.61 3.69
CA SER A 113 -10.80 2.47 3.20
C SER A 113 -11.52 1.16 3.49
N GLY A 114 -11.57 0.27 2.50
CA GLY A 114 -12.26 -1.01 2.62
C GLY A 114 -11.63 -2.14 1.82
N LYS A 115 -12.24 -3.32 1.98
CA LYS A 115 -11.83 -4.60 1.41
C LYS A 115 -13.06 -5.29 0.83
N LEU A 116 -13.04 -5.63 -0.46
CA LEU A 116 -13.97 -6.62 -1.01
C LEU A 116 -13.38 -7.99 -0.83
N ILE A 117 -14.10 -8.93 -0.21
CA ILE A 117 -13.60 -10.26 0.14
C ILE A 117 -14.44 -11.32 -0.59
N PHE A 118 -13.78 -12.17 -1.36
CA PHE A 118 -14.36 -13.26 -2.15
C PHE A 118 -13.77 -14.60 -1.67
N PRO A 119 -14.48 -15.33 -0.78
CA PRO A 119 -13.90 -16.48 -0.08
C PRO A 119 -13.81 -17.75 -0.93
N GLN A 120 -14.62 -17.87 -1.99
CA GLN A 120 -14.78 -19.13 -2.74
C GLN A 120 -14.19 -19.07 -4.16
N VAL A 121 -13.19 -18.21 -4.39
CA VAL A 121 -12.57 -18.06 -5.71
C VAL A 121 -11.46 -19.12 -5.89
N PRO A 122 -11.59 -20.07 -6.83
CA PRO A 122 -10.61 -21.13 -7.07
C PRO A 122 -9.25 -20.56 -7.46
N ARG A 123 -8.13 -21.22 -7.09
CA ARG A 123 -6.74 -20.70 -7.24
C ARG A 123 -6.36 -20.35 -8.68
N GLU A 124 -6.90 -21.09 -9.63
CA GLU A 124 -6.70 -20.91 -11.07
C GLU A 124 -7.30 -19.61 -11.62
N GLU A 125 -8.22 -18.96 -10.89
CA GLU A 125 -8.75 -17.65 -11.28
C GLU A 125 -7.72 -16.56 -10.95
N THR A 126 -7.11 -16.00 -12.00
CA THR A 126 -6.12 -14.91 -11.92
C THR A 126 -6.67 -13.58 -12.41
N PHE A 127 -7.92 -13.55 -12.86
CA PHE A 127 -8.54 -12.38 -13.47
C PHE A 127 -10.06 -12.37 -13.32
N PHE A 128 -10.62 -11.24 -12.91
CA PHE A 128 -12.05 -10.99 -12.94
C PHE A 128 -12.41 -10.14 -14.14
N ALA A 129 -13.33 -10.66 -14.96
CA ALA A 129 -13.94 -9.90 -16.04
C ALA A 129 -14.75 -8.71 -15.49
N ALA A 130 -15.48 -8.94 -14.39
CA ALA A 130 -16.21 -7.91 -13.69
C ALA A 130 -16.28 -8.15 -12.18
N ILE A 131 -16.39 -7.09 -11.39
CA ILE A 131 -16.83 -7.13 -9.99
C ILE A 131 -18.03 -6.22 -9.86
N TYR A 132 -19.09 -6.73 -9.24
CA TYR A 132 -20.28 -5.96 -8.91
C TYR A 132 -20.33 -5.67 -7.41
N MET A 133 -20.72 -4.45 -7.06
CA MET A 133 -20.95 -4.03 -5.67
C MET A 133 -22.05 -2.97 -5.65
N GLY A 134 -23.22 -3.28 -5.08
CA GLY A 134 -24.27 -2.28 -4.85
C GLY A 134 -24.75 -1.54 -6.11
N GLY A 135 -24.71 -2.21 -7.27
CA GLY A 135 -25.06 -1.62 -8.57
C GLY A 135 -23.88 -1.02 -9.36
N LEU A 136 -22.68 -0.97 -8.77
CA LEU A 136 -21.45 -0.60 -9.44
C LEU A 136 -20.85 -1.80 -10.16
N GLU A 137 -20.24 -1.56 -11.32
CA GLU A 137 -19.51 -2.57 -12.10
C GLU A 137 -18.09 -2.10 -12.35
N PHE A 138 -17.12 -2.89 -11.88
CA PHE A 138 -15.70 -2.69 -12.14
C PHE A 138 -15.22 -3.78 -13.09
N ARG A 139 -14.48 -3.44 -14.15
CA ARG A 139 -14.10 -4.40 -15.20
C ARG A 139 -12.60 -4.62 -15.26
N GLY A 140 -12.22 -5.84 -15.62
CA GLY A 140 -10.86 -6.20 -15.99
C GLY A 140 -9.84 -6.13 -14.84
N ILE A 141 -10.14 -6.79 -13.72
CA ILE A 141 -9.33 -6.69 -12.52
C ILE A 141 -8.48 -7.96 -12.35
N PRO A 142 -7.15 -7.87 -12.48
CA PRO A 142 -6.27 -9.00 -12.23
C PRO A 142 -6.15 -9.30 -10.74
N VAL A 143 -5.86 -10.57 -10.47
CA VAL A 143 -5.68 -11.12 -9.12
C VAL A 143 -4.21 -11.50 -8.93
N GLY A 144 -3.49 -10.76 -8.08
CA GLY A 144 -2.05 -10.97 -7.79
C GLY A 144 -1.75 -12.08 -6.76
N GLN A 145 -0.45 -12.29 -6.44
CA GLN A 145 0.11 -13.26 -5.46
C GLN A 145 0.94 -12.62 -4.31
N ALA A 146 0.65 -12.98 -3.02
CA ALA A 146 1.04 -12.24 -1.80
C ALA A 146 2.50 -11.87 -1.81
N ALA A 147 2.82 -10.59 -1.65
CA ALA A 147 4.19 -10.29 -1.26
C ALA A 147 4.39 -10.96 0.10
N VAL A 148 5.21 -12.01 0.12
CA VAL A 148 5.55 -12.73 1.34
C VAL A 148 6.20 -11.70 2.28
N PRO A 149 5.75 -11.57 3.54
CA PRO A 149 6.40 -10.68 4.48
C PRO A 149 7.86 -11.08 4.58
N SER A 150 8.78 -10.24 4.10
CA SER A 150 10.19 -10.39 4.49
C SER A 150 10.25 -10.18 5.99
N PRO A 151 10.90 -11.07 6.76
CA PRO A 151 11.08 -10.84 8.18
C PRO A 151 11.72 -9.46 8.37
N ALA A 152 11.08 -8.63 9.19
CA ALA A 152 11.65 -7.35 9.59
C ALA A 152 13.08 -7.61 10.10
N PRO A 153 14.11 -6.94 9.58
CA PRO A 153 15.43 -7.00 10.20
C PRO A 153 15.26 -6.61 11.67
N ALA A 154 15.83 -7.43 12.56
CA ALA A 154 15.87 -7.13 13.98
C ALA A 154 16.36 -5.69 14.19
N GLN A 155 15.72 -4.99 15.12
CA GLN A 155 15.98 -3.59 15.48
C GLN A 155 17.47 -3.24 15.39
N ALA A 156 17.83 -2.50 14.34
CA ALA A 156 19.12 -1.84 14.30
C ALA A 156 19.06 -0.67 15.32
N PRO A 157 20.08 -0.50 16.17
CA PRO A 157 20.21 0.68 17.01
C PRO A 157 20.10 1.94 16.15
N SER A 158 19.54 2.99 16.76
CA SER A 158 19.40 4.33 16.20
C SER A 158 20.72 4.88 15.66
N GLN A 159 20.99 4.58 14.40
CA GLN A 159 21.80 5.28 13.42
C GLN A 159 21.57 4.45 12.15
N ALA A 160 20.75 4.96 11.23
CA ALA A 160 20.64 4.42 9.89
C ALA A 160 21.98 4.62 9.17
N GLN A 161 23.01 3.87 9.57
CA GLN A 161 24.09 3.51 8.68
C GLN A 161 23.45 2.55 7.68
N ALA A 162 23.15 3.10 6.49
CA ALA A 162 23.01 2.31 5.29
C ALA A 162 24.15 1.29 5.29
N ALA A 163 23.83 0.05 5.64
CA ALA A 163 24.73 -1.05 5.38
C ALA A 163 25.06 -0.99 3.89
N GLN A 164 26.34 -1.16 3.58
CA GLN A 164 26.93 -1.06 2.24
C GLN A 164 26.32 -2.08 1.28
N GLU A 165 25.07 -1.90 0.86
CA GLU A 165 24.63 -2.30 -0.47
C GLU A 165 25.19 -1.29 -1.46
N ALA A 166 25.62 -1.76 -2.63
CA ALA A 166 26.23 -0.90 -3.66
C ALA A 166 25.28 0.21 -4.14
N GLU A 167 23.96 0.05 -3.93
CA GLU A 167 22.92 0.94 -4.45
C GLU A 167 21.70 1.01 -3.49
N PRO A 168 21.81 1.64 -2.30
CA PRO A 168 20.76 1.69 -1.28
C PRO A 168 19.45 2.37 -1.74
N TRP A 169 19.46 3.07 -2.88
CA TRP A 169 18.27 3.64 -3.49
C TRP A 169 17.42 2.60 -4.24
N LYS A 170 17.95 1.40 -4.53
CA LYS A 170 17.18 0.33 -5.18
C LYS A 170 16.26 -0.39 -4.21
N ARG A 171 16.68 -0.57 -2.95
CA ARG A 171 15.88 -1.20 -1.93
C ARG A 171 16.32 -0.72 -0.55
N PHE A 172 15.36 -0.40 0.31
CA PHE A 172 15.63 -0.05 1.71
C PHE A 172 14.38 -0.26 2.56
N ALA A 173 14.55 -0.33 3.87
CA ALA A 173 13.45 -0.48 4.82
C ALA A 173 13.49 0.59 5.90
N VAL A 174 12.32 1.05 6.32
CA VAL A 174 12.13 2.05 7.39
C VAL A 174 10.91 1.67 8.21
N GLY A 175 11.15 1.27 9.47
CA GLY A 175 10.07 0.81 10.34
C GLY A 175 9.33 -0.37 9.72
N PRO A 176 7.99 -0.28 9.55
CA PRO A 176 7.24 -1.35 8.91
C PRO A 176 7.33 -1.32 7.38
N PHE A 177 7.86 -0.25 6.77
CA PHE A 177 7.84 -0.07 5.33
C PHE A 177 9.11 -0.64 4.67
N THR A 178 8.94 -1.42 3.62
CA THR A 178 10.01 -1.86 2.71
C THR A 178 9.76 -1.24 1.34
N PHE A 179 10.75 -0.54 0.82
CA PHE A 179 10.73 0.13 -0.47
C PHE A 179 11.59 -0.66 -1.46
N GLU A 180 11.04 -0.95 -2.64
CA GLU A 180 11.76 -1.61 -3.73
C GLU A 180 11.53 -0.84 -5.04
N LEU A 181 12.61 -0.41 -5.68
CA LEU A 181 12.56 0.47 -6.84
C LEU A 181 11.96 -0.26 -8.05
N VAL A 182 11.02 0.39 -8.71
CA VAL A 182 10.36 -0.07 -9.93
C VAL A 182 10.97 0.66 -11.12
N GLY A 183 11.72 -0.07 -11.93
CA GLY A 183 12.42 0.49 -13.09
C GLY A 183 13.60 1.37 -12.68
N GLU A 184 13.88 2.40 -13.46
CA GLU A 184 14.98 3.33 -13.24
C GLU A 184 14.48 4.70 -12.82
N PRO A 185 15.21 5.44 -11.97
CA PRO A 185 14.89 6.84 -11.69
C PRO A 185 14.93 7.65 -12.99
N TYR A 186 14.01 8.58 -13.14
CA TYR A 186 13.96 9.42 -14.34
C TYR A 186 13.70 10.87 -13.99
N PHE A 187 14.21 11.75 -14.85
CA PHE A 187 13.95 13.17 -14.82
C PHE A 187 12.58 13.41 -15.45
N GLU A 188 11.67 13.93 -14.65
CA GLU A 188 10.36 14.35 -15.14
C GLU A 188 10.39 15.88 -15.22
N CYS A 189 9.98 16.40 -16.38
CA CYS A 189 10.40 17.73 -16.82
C CYS A 189 10.45 18.78 -15.71
N CYS A 190 11.54 19.53 -15.85
CA CYS A 190 11.75 20.90 -15.45
C CYS A 190 12.29 21.06 -14.03
N TYR A 191 11.97 20.17 -13.09
CA TYR A 191 12.50 20.32 -11.73
C TYR A 191 12.48 19.10 -10.83
N LYS A 192 12.20 17.88 -11.32
CA LYS A 192 12.15 16.70 -10.43
C LYS A 192 12.78 15.44 -11.00
N VAL A 193 13.48 14.72 -10.14
CA VAL A 193 13.87 13.32 -10.36
C VAL A 193 12.85 12.46 -9.63
N THR A 194 12.19 11.57 -10.35
CA THR A 194 11.15 10.69 -9.85
C THR A 194 11.71 9.29 -9.63
N LEU A 195 11.52 8.77 -8.43
CA LEU A 195 11.74 7.37 -8.08
C LEU A 195 10.38 6.73 -7.83
N ILE A 196 10.12 5.60 -8.45
CA ILE A 196 8.89 4.84 -8.24
C ILE A 196 9.26 3.63 -7.39
N TYR A 197 8.67 3.50 -6.22
CA TYR A 197 8.85 2.34 -5.34
C TYR A 197 7.57 1.51 -5.27
N ASN A 198 7.71 0.20 -5.29
CA ASN A 198 6.74 -0.69 -4.67
C ASN A 198 7.04 -0.70 -3.17
N VAL A 199 6.07 -0.25 -2.37
CA VAL A 199 6.23 -0.15 -0.92
C VAL A 199 5.28 -1.12 -0.24
N VAL A 200 5.81 -2.00 0.61
CA VAL A 200 5.03 -2.92 1.44
C VAL A 200 5.17 -2.51 2.89
N SER A 201 4.07 -2.49 3.64
CA SER A 201 4.13 -2.36 5.09
C SER A 201 3.95 -3.73 5.75
N SER A 202 4.71 -4.04 6.79
CA SER A 202 4.56 -5.28 7.56
C SER A 202 3.36 -5.28 8.51
N GLN A 203 2.77 -4.11 8.77
CA GLN A 203 1.59 -3.90 9.60
C GLN A 203 0.72 -2.79 9.01
N ASP A 204 -0.50 -2.62 9.50
CA ASP A 204 -1.32 -1.47 9.13
C ASP A 204 -0.63 -0.19 9.64
N ALA A 205 -0.22 0.68 8.73
CA ALA A 205 0.59 1.85 9.07
C ALA A 205 0.45 2.96 8.04
N ARG A 206 0.48 4.21 8.51
CA ARG A 206 0.48 5.37 7.64
C ARG A 206 1.90 5.78 7.26
N LEU A 207 2.25 5.66 5.99
CA LEU A 207 3.48 6.18 5.43
C LEU A 207 3.47 7.70 5.54
N GLN A 208 4.56 8.24 6.06
CA GLN A 208 4.81 9.67 6.11
C GLN A 208 6.25 9.92 5.71
N MET A 209 6.45 10.88 4.82
CA MET A 209 7.76 11.33 4.39
C MET A 209 7.84 12.85 4.53
N ARG A 210 9.03 13.35 4.86
CA ARG A 210 9.30 14.79 4.97
C ARG A 210 10.52 15.15 4.15
N PHE A 211 10.42 16.29 3.49
CA PHE A 211 11.48 16.85 2.64
C PHE A 211 11.95 18.24 3.12
N ASN A 212 11.56 18.62 4.34
CA ASN A 212 11.78 19.96 4.88
C ASN A 212 13.28 20.31 4.99
N ASN A 213 14.12 19.31 5.24
CA ASN A 213 15.59 19.43 5.30
C ASN A 213 16.27 18.65 4.17
N THR A 214 15.56 18.36 3.08
CA THR A 214 16.15 17.63 1.95
C THR A 214 17.16 18.48 1.23
N ARG A 215 18.32 17.89 0.96
CA ARG A 215 19.35 18.44 0.09
C ARG A 215 19.66 17.45 -1.01
N THR A 216 19.37 17.81 -2.25
CA THR A 216 19.70 17.01 -3.44
C THR A 216 20.81 17.72 -4.21
N ILE A 217 21.93 17.03 -4.44
CA ILE A 217 23.11 17.53 -5.16
C ILE A 217 23.30 16.68 -6.41
N LEU A 218 23.34 17.32 -7.56
CA LEU A 218 23.60 16.73 -8.86
C LEU A 218 25.08 16.73 -9.21
N GLU A 219 25.43 15.94 -10.21
CA GLU A 219 26.70 16.07 -10.93
C GLU A 219 26.93 17.53 -11.38
N GLY A 220 28.16 18.01 -11.28
CA GLY A 220 28.49 19.43 -11.48
C GLY A 220 28.24 20.33 -10.27
N GLY A 221 27.77 19.78 -9.13
CA GLY A 221 27.63 20.51 -7.86
C GLY A 221 26.35 21.34 -7.74
N PHE A 222 25.46 21.29 -8.73
CA PHE A 222 24.16 21.94 -8.67
C PHE A 222 23.30 21.31 -7.58
N GLN A 223 22.59 22.12 -6.81
CA GLN A 223 21.79 21.62 -5.69
C GLN A 223 20.44 22.32 -5.59
N ARG A 224 19.46 21.59 -5.04
CA ARG A 224 18.15 22.11 -4.69
C ARG A 224 17.65 21.39 -3.44
N THR A 225 16.71 22.02 -2.75
CA THR A 225 16.08 21.49 -1.56
C THR A 225 14.61 21.16 -1.83
N GLY A 226 14.06 20.29 -0.99
CA GLY A 226 12.67 19.89 -1.04
C GLY A 226 12.39 18.71 -1.97
N GLY A 227 11.12 18.36 -2.00
CA GLY A 227 10.59 17.20 -2.69
C GLY A 227 9.18 16.95 -2.19
N GLU A 228 8.57 15.92 -2.74
CA GLU A 228 7.25 15.47 -2.36
C GLU A 228 7.13 13.98 -2.59
N PHE A 229 6.09 13.38 -2.04
CA PHE A 229 5.75 12.00 -2.35
C PHE A 229 4.26 11.88 -2.64
N ALA A 230 3.93 10.94 -3.50
CA ALA A 230 2.55 10.55 -3.80
C ALA A 230 2.43 9.04 -3.71
N VAL A 231 1.29 8.56 -3.22
CA VAL A 231 0.97 7.13 -3.21
C VAL A 231 -0.09 6.87 -4.27
N SER A 232 0.01 5.77 -5.01
CA SER A 232 -1.00 5.37 -5.99
C SER A 232 -2.36 5.24 -5.30
N GLY A 233 -3.32 6.07 -5.73
CA GLY A 233 -4.63 6.17 -5.09
C GLY A 233 -4.76 7.29 -4.05
N GLY A 234 -3.68 7.97 -3.67
CA GLY A 234 -3.72 9.21 -2.90
C GLY A 234 -3.72 9.07 -1.37
N LEU A 235 -3.91 7.86 -0.83
CA LEU A 235 -3.77 7.60 0.61
C LEU A 235 -2.40 7.01 0.92
N SER A 236 -1.82 7.49 2.02
CA SER A 236 -0.58 6.95 2.55
C SER A 236 -0.81 5.91 3.64
N ASP A 237 -2.05 5.45 3.84
CA ASP A 237 -2.39 4.36 4.75
C ASP A 237 -2.14 3.01 4.06
N PHE A 238 -1.14 2.28 4.56
CA PHE A 238 -0.80 0.96 4.08
C PHE A 238 -1.50 -0.07 4.93
N LEU A 239 -2.22 -0.96 4.25
CA LEU A 239 -2.63 -2.22 4.82
C LEU A 239 -1.47 -3.22 4.72
N ALA A 240 -1.27 -4.00 5.78
CA ALA A 240 -0.17 -4.95 5.92
C ALA A 240 -0.07 -5.94 4.75
N GLY A 241 1.13 -6.11 4.18
CA GLY A 241 1.45 -7.08 3.13
C GLY A 241 0.97 -6.72 1.73
N ILE A 242 0.24 -5.61 1.57
CA ILE A 242 -0.31 -5.19 0.29
C ILE A 242 0.65 -4.06 -0.26
N PRO A 243 1.49 -4.26 -1.32
CA PRO A 243 2.40 -3.26 -1.97
C PRO A 243 1.82 -2.05 -2.75
N LEU A 244 1.88 -0.80 -2.26
CA LEU A 244 1.43 0.38 -3.03
C LEU A 244 2.59 0.95 -3.85
N ARG A 245 2.28 1.55 -5.00
CA ARG A 245 3.26 2.40 -5.68
C ARG A 245 3.40 3.72 -4.93
N VAL A 246 4.64 4.09 -4.62
CA VAL A 246 5.00 5.36 -4.02
C VAL A 246 5.94 6.08 -4.97
N TYR A 247 5.53 7.25 -5.40
CA TYR A 247 6.32 8.16 -6.21
C TYR A 247 7.04 9.10 -5.25
N VAL A 248 8.37 9.07 -5.27
CA VAL A 248 9.21 9.98 -4.52
C VAL A 248 9.81 10.96 -5.51
N HIS A 249 9.45 12.23 -5.38
CA HIS A 249 9.88 13.31 -6.25
C HIS A 249 10.93 14.15 -5.52
N LEU A 250 12.15 14.15 -6.01
CA LEU A 250 13.24 14.98 -5.50
C LEU A 250 13.32 16.24 -6.34
N TYR A 251 13.25 17.41 -5.72
CA TYR A 251 13.40 18.65 -6.48
C TYR A 251 14.85 18.87 -6.87
N VAL A 252 15.07 19.16 -8.15
CA VAL A 252 16.39 19.37 -8.74
C VAL A 252 16.39 20.63 -9.64
N PRO A 253 17.56 21.25 -9.88
CA PRO A 253 17.70 22.25 -10.94
C PRO A 253 17.60 21.61 -12.32
N ASP A 254 17.05 22.32 -13.31
CA ASP A 254 17.10 21.86 -14.71
C ASP A 254 18.48 22.17 -15.31
N VAL A 255 19.40 21.23 -15.08
CA VAL A 255 20.78 21.29 -15.57
C VAL A 255 21.14 19.97 -16.23
N ASN A 256 22.00 20.01 -17.24
CA ASN A 256 22.46 18.81 -17.93
C ASN A 256 23.32 17.93 -17.01
N ALA A 257 22.67 17.10 -16.22
CA ALA A 257 23.24 16.14 -15.30
C ALA A 257 22.53 14.79 -15.49
N SER A 258 23.26 13.70 -15.22
CA SER A 258 22.78 12.31 -15.37
C SER A 258 22.71 11.55 -14.04
N LYS A 259 23.15 12.19 -12.96
CA LYS A 259 23.38 11.55 -11.67
C LYS A 259 23.14 12.49 -10.50
N VAL A 260 22.47 11.96 -9.48
CA VAL A 260 22.39 12.56 -8.14
C VAL A 260 23.60 12.07 -7.36
N LEU A 261 24.50 12.98 -6.98
CA LEU A 261 25.66 12.67 -6.17
C LEU A 261 25.28 12.40 -4.71
N TYR A 262 24.27 13.12 -4.21
CA TYR A 262 23.79 13.01 -2.84
C TYR A 262 22.34 13.47 -2.75
N THR A 263 21.52 12.75 -1.99
CA THR A 263 20.22 13.25 -1.56
C THR A 263 19.88 12.72 -0.16
N GLU A 264 19.15 13.51 0.62
CA GLU A 264 18.61 13.08 1.91
C GLU A 264 17.14 13.48 2.10
N PHE A 265 16.36 12.63 2.76
CA PHE A 265 14.98 12.92 3.17
C PHE A 265 14.63 12.07 4.38
N GLU A 266 13.46 12.26 4.96
CA GLU A 266 13.06 11.53 6.17
C GLU A 266 11.79 10.72 5.94
N VAL A 267 11.74 9.54 6.55
CA VAL A 267 10.57 8.65 6.55
C VAL A 267 10.24 8.30 8.00
N PHE A 268 8.96 8.37 8.37
CA PHE A 268 8.51 8.02 9.71
C PHE A 268 8.41 6.50 9.87
N ASP A 269 9.09 5.93 10.87
CA ASP A 269 9.14 4.49 11.11
C ASP A 269 8.01 3.96 12.03
N GLY A 270 7.10 4.84 12.45
CA GLY A 270 6.05 4.55 13.45
C GLY A 270 6.39 5.04 14.87
N LYS A 271 7.65 5.41 15.13
CA LYS A 271 8.14 5.93 16.41
C LYS A 271 8.87 7.27 16.26
N GLY A 272 9.62 7.45 15.18
CA GLY A 272 10.46 8.62 14.91
C GLY A 272 10.75 8.82 13.43
N TRP A 273 11.37 9.95 13.12
CA TRP A 273 11.81 10.29 11.76
C TRP A 273 13.18 9.67 11.50
N GLN A 274 13.26 8.85 10.45
CA GLN A 274 14.49 8.19 10.04
C GLN A 274 15.02 8.87 8.79
N LYS A 275 16.28 9.33 8.86
CA LYS A 275 16.97 9.93 7.73
C LYS A 275 17.40 8.86 6.73
N ILE A 276 17.03 9.08 5.48
CA ILE A 276 17.40 8.28 4.32
C ILE A 276 18.41 9.06 3.50
N VAL A 277 19.50 8.41 3.10
CA VAL A 277 20.58 9.02 2.33
C VAL A 277 20.88 8.16 1.12
N PHE A 278 20.78 8.73 -0.07
CA PHE A 278 21.24 8.10 -1.31
C PHE A 278 22.43 8.88 -1.88
N ARG A 279 23.33 8.17 -2.55
CA ARG A 279 24.58 8.72 -3.12
C ARG A 279 24.81 8.11 -4.48
N ASN A 280 25.40 8.82 -5.42
CA ASN A 280 25.78 8.25 -6.72
C ASN A 280 24.62 7.56 -7.50
N MET A 281 23.40 8.07 -7.37
CA MET A 281 22.21 7.50 -8.00
C MET A 281 22.07 8.01 -9.44
N PRO A 282 22.11 7.15 -10.47
CA PRO A 282 21.86 7.57 -11.85
C PRO A 282 20.37 7.85 -12.09
N PHE A 283 20.06 8.69 -13.07
CA PHE A 283 18.70 8.87 -13.57
C PHE A 283 18.70 9.08 -15.09
N LYS A 284 17.62 8.62 -15.74
CA LYS A 284 17.39 8.84 -17.17
C LYS A 284 16.78 10.22 -17.41
N ARG A 285 17.22 10.92 -18.47
CA ARG A 285 16.54 12.10 -19.00
C ARG A 285 15.65 11.70 -20.17
#